data_AF-A0A1E1WMV0-F1
#
_entry.id   AF-A0A1E1WMV0-F1
#
_cell.length_a   1.000
_cell.length_b   1.000
_cell.length_c   1.000
_cell.angle_alpha   90.00
_cell.angle_beta   90.00
_cell.angle_gamma   90.00
#
_symmetry.space_group_name_H-M   'P 1'
#
loop_
_entity.id
_entity.type
_entity.pdbx_description
1 polymer ?
#
loop_
_entity_poly.entity_id
_entity_poly.type
_entity_poly.pdbx_seq_one_letter_code
_entity_poly.pdbx_strand_id
1 'polypeptide(L)'
;TVLAKNSGGIHGNDTDEAQVIISIQDGNDPPEFLRHYYEATVSEGARIGHEVIQVKAVDKDVRPQNNQFSFSVIGGNNNQDFKIDPQTGIIEVARHLDRETIPTYSVIIGAIDTG
;
A
#
# COMPACT_ATOMS: atom_id res chain seq x y z
N THR A 1 -16.72 -42.53 -3.01
CA THR A 1 -15.92 -41.76 -3.98
C THR A 1 -14.61 -41.39 -3.33
N VAL A 2 -13.57 -41.26 -4.14
CA VAL A 2 -12.17 -41.58 -3.84
C VAL A 2 -11.50 -40.56 -2.90
N LEU A 3 -10.60 -41.06 -2.06
CA LEU A 3 -9.75 -40.33 -1.13
C LEU A 3 -8.61 -39.59 -1.87
N ALA A 4 -8.29 -38.36 -1.47
CA ALA A 4 -6.95 -37.80 -1.60
C ALA A 4 -6.63 -36.98 -0.34
N LYS A 5 -5.68 -37.49 0.45
CA LYS A 5 -5.05 -36.81 1.59
C LYS A 5 -3.60 -36.52 1.16
N ASN A 6 -3.21 -35.25 1.10
CA ASN A 6 -1.83 -34.78 1.15
C ASN A 6 -1.87 -33.33 1.67
N SER A 7 -1.56 -33.05 2.93
CA SER A 7 -0.20 -32.99 3.54
C SER A 7 0.38 -31.58 3.51
N GLY A 8 -0.26 -30.66 4.23
CA GLY A 8 0.35 -29.43 4.75
C GLY A 8 -0.19 -29.26 6.16
N GLY A 9 0.65 -29.54 7.16
CA GLY A 9 0.23 -29.56 8.56
C GLY A 9 -0.24 -28.18 9.00
N ILE A 10 -1.32 -28.15 9.79
CA ILE A 10 -1.67 -26.98 10.59
C ILE A 10 -0.53 -26.78 11.60
N HIS A 11 0.50 -26.04 11.21
CA HIS A 11 1.42 -25.42 12.16
C HIS A 11 0.77 -24.10 12.56
N GLY A 12 0.32 -24.03 13.81
CA GLY A 12 -0.40 -22.91 14.38
C GLY A 12 0.44 -21.64 14.57
N ASN A 13 1.03 -21.12 13.49
CA ASN A 13 1.59 -19.76 13.37
C ASN A 13 1.91 -19.38 11.91
N ASP A 14 1.23 -19.94 10.89
CA ASP A 14 1.23 -19.33 9.55
C ASP A 14 0.17 -18.22 9.53
N THR A 15 0.58 -17.01 9.89
CA THR A 15 -0.21 -15.81 9.61
C THR A 15 -0.20 -15.58 8.10
N ASP A 16 -1.36 -15.69 7.45
CA ASP A 16 -1.63 -15.38 6.04
C ASP A 16 -1.62 -13.87 5.76
N GLU A 17 -0.57 -13.22 6.25
CA GLU A 17 -0.35 -11.80 6.15
C GLU A 17 0.79 -11.54 5.16
N ALA A 18 0.51 -10.72 4.15
CA ALA A 18 1.55 -10.14 3.33
C ALA A 18 2.04 -8.85 3.99
N GLN A 19 3.35 -8.66 4.06
CA GLN A 19 3.96 -7.44 4.57
C GLN A 19 4.05 -6.42 3.44
N VAL A 20 3.52 -5.22 3.63
CA VAL A 20 3.63 -4.13 2.66
C VAL A 20 4.56 -3.06 3.25
N ILE A 21 5.73 -2.92 2.62
CA ILE A 21 6.73 -1.90 2.95
C ILE A 21 6.56 -0.77 1.94
N ILE A 22 6.05 0.38 2.39
CA ILE A 22 5.91 1.55 1.51
C ILE A 22 7.14 2.43 1.69
N SER A 23 7.93 2.56 0.63
CA SER A 23 9.11 3.42 0.59
C SER A 23 8.78 4.70 -0.16
N ILE A 24 8.92 5.87 0.46
CA ILE A 24 8.57 7.14 -0.17
C ILE A 24 9.84 7.77 -0.74
N GLN A 25 9.78 8.21 -1.99
CA GLN A 25 10.87 8.95 -2.63
C GLN A 25 10.47 10.42 -2.73
N ASP A 26 11.28 11.27 -2.09
CA ASP A 26 11.09 12.72 -2.08
C ASP A 26 11.28 13.29 -3.49
N GLY A 27 10.20 13.86 -4.02
CA GLY A 27 10.20 14.61 -5.27
C GLY A 27 10.52 16.06 -4.94
N ASN A 28 11.64 16.53 -5.48
CA ASN A 28 12.16 17.90 -5.41
C ASN A 28 11.07 19.02 -5.29
N ASP A 29 11.04 19.70 -4.13
CA ASP A 29 10.23 20.87 -3.65
C ASP A 29 8.72 20.61 -3.33
N PRO A 30 8.18 20.97 -2.13
CA PRO A 30 7.62 19.92 -1.27
C PRO A 30 6.12 20.03 -0.88
N PRO A 31 5.41 18.89 -1.03
CA PRO A 31 4.69 18.26 0.07
C PRO A 31 5.64 17.32 0.84
N GLU A 32 5.95 17.63 2.09
CA GLU A 32 6.74 16.74 2.95
C GLU A 32 5.85 15.65 3.56
N PHE A 33 6.21 14.39 3.32
CA PHE A 33 5.56 13.28 4.01
C PHE A 33 5.89 13.29 5.50
N LEU A 34 4.88 13.07 6.36
CA LEU A 34 5.06 13.03 7.81
C LEU A 34 5.95 11.87 8.30
N ARG A 35 6.15 10.87 7.44
CA ARG A 35 7.00 9.70 7.68
C ARG A 35 7.68 9.30 6.39
N HIS A 36 8.96 8.89 6.49
CA HIS A 36 9.74 8.39 5.35
C HIS A 36 9.37 6.96 4.93
N TYR A 37 8.80 6.18 5.85
CA TYR A 37 8.40 4.79 5.63
C TYR A 37 7.07 4.51 6.33
N TYR A 38 6.23 3.72 5.66
CA TYR A 38 5.00 3.17 6.21
C TYR A 38 5.05 1.66 6.09
N GLU A 39 4.61 0.96 7.12
CA GLU A 39 4.56 -0.49 7.17
C GLU A 39 3.15 -0.90 7.58
N ALA A 40 2.59 -1.85 6.83
CA ALA A 40 1.29 -2.42 7.12
C ALA A 40 1.31 -3.92 6.81
N THR A 41 0.51 -4.68 7.56
CA THR A 41 0.17 -6.05 7.20
C THR A 41 -1.23 -6.08 6.63
N VAL A 42 -1.40 -6.85 5.54
CA VAL A 42 -2.69 -7.05 4.90
C VAL A 42 -2.93 -8.55 4.75
N SER A 43 -4.14 -9.00 5.06
CA SER A 43 -4.52 -10.39 4.82
C SER A 43 -4.59 -10.65 3.33
N GLU A 44 -4.07 -11.79 2.86
CA GLU A 44 -4.22 -12.16 1.45
C GLU A 44 -5.70 -12.35 1.03
N GLY A 45 -6.54 -12.74 1.99
CA GLY A 45 -8.00 -12.81 1.83
C GLY A 45 -8.72 -11.45 1.87
N ALA A 46 -7.97 -10.34 1.91
CA ALA A 46 -8.57 -9.01 1.88
C ALA A 46 -9.33 -8.77 0.57
N ARG A 47 -10.57 -8.26 0.71
CA ARG A 47 -11.39 -7.90 -0.44
C ARG A 47 -10.77 -6.72 -1.20
N ILE A 48 -11.06 -6.64 -2.50
CA ILE A 48 -10.77 -5.45 -3.29
C ILE A 48 -11.50 -4.24 -2.68
N GLY A 49 -10.79 -3.11 -2.54
CA GLY A 49 -11.23 -1.91 -1.84
C GLY A 49 -11.02 -1.96 -0.33
N HIS A 50 -10.34 -2.97 0.21
CA HIS A 50 -9.93 -2.96 1.62
C HIS A 50 -8.84 -1.91 1.83
N GLU A 51 -9.05 -1.02 2.79
CA GLU A 51 -8.08 -0.01 3.19
C GLU A 51 -6.91 -0.67 3.93
N VAL A 52 -5.70 -0.46 3.44
CA VAL A 52 -4.48 -1.03 4.02
C VAL A 52 -3.84 -0.04 4.99
N ILE A 53 -3.60 1.18 4.51
CA ILE A 53 -2.96 2.25 5.29
C ILE A 53 -3.23 3.60 4.65
N GLN A 54 -3.18 4.66 5.44
CA GLN A 54 -3.25 6.04 4.96
C GLN A 54 -1.89 6.72 5.08
N VAL A 55 -1.37 7.26 3.97
CA VAL A 55 -0.21 8.15 3.99
C VAL A 55 -0.65 9.59 4.17
N LYS A 56 0.20 10.40 4.82
CA LYS A 56 -0.02 11.83 5.02
C LYS A 56 1.20 12.63 4.60
N ALA A 57 0.95 13.66 3.81
CA ALA A 57 1.92 14.68 3.44
C ALA A 57 1.38 16.06 3.82
N VAL A 58 2.29 16.99 4.08
CA VAL A 58 2.01 18.37 4.42
C VAL A 58 2.84 19.25 3.50
N ASP A 59 2.16 20.09 2.75
CA ASP A 59 2.77 21.16 1.98
C ASP A 59 3.02 22.37 2.90
N LYS A 60 4.24 22.90 2.88
CA LYS A 60 4.65 24.04 3.71
C LYS A 60 4.15 25.38 3.16
N ASP A 61 3.75 25.42 1.90
CA ASP A 61 3.38 26.66 1.20
C ASP A 61 1.86 26.92 1.20
N VAL A 62 1.04 26.00 1.74
CA VAL A 62 -0.41 26.03 1.52
C VAL A 62 -1.25 26.15 2.78
N ARG A 63 -2.25 27.03 2.70
CA ARG A 63 -3.30 27.25 3.70
C ARG A 63 -4.24 26.04 3.74
N PRO A 64 -4.82 25.68 4.90
CA PRO A 64 -5.44 24.36 5.17
C PRO A 64 -6.70 23.97 4.36
N GLN A 65 -7.08 24.68 3.30
CA GLN A 65 -8.35 24.48 2.58
C GLN A 65 -8.21 23.98 1.13
N ASN A 66 -7.02 24.02 0.52
CA ASN A 66 -6.81 23.52 -0.83
C ASN A 66 -5.63 22.54 -0.79
N ASN A 67 -5.88 21.22 -0.80
CA ASN A 67 -4.81 20.26 -1.05
C ASN A 67 -4.30 20.52 -2.47
N GLN A 68 -3.23 21.31 -2.61
CA GLN A 68 -2.62 21.60 -3.91
C GLN A 68 -1.79 20.43 -4.41
N PHE A 69 -1.65 19.33 -3.66
CA PHE A 69 -0.94 18.15 -4.12
C PHE A 69 -1.84 16.93 -4.21
N SER A 70 -1.42 15.98 -5.05
CA SER A 70 -2.09 14.69 -5.24
C SER A 70 -1.14 13.54 -4.97
N PHE A 71 -1.66 12.47 -4.34
CA PHE A 71 -0.91 11.25 -4.12
C PHE A 71 -0.98 10.33 -5.34
N SER A 72 0.14 9.66 -5.64
CA SER A 72 0.19 8.67 -6.71
C SER A 72 1.16 7.54 -6.39
N VAL A 73 0.90 6.36 -6.94
CA VAL A 73 1.87 5.25 -6.91
C VAL A 73 2.88 5.48 -8.04
N ILE A 74 4.13 5.74 -7.67
CA ILE A 74 5.21 6.06 -8.61
C ILE A 74 6.16 4.88 -8.86
N GLY A 75 6.04 3.80 -8.09
CA GLY A 75 6.88 2.61 -8.30
C GLY A 75 6.49 1.41 -7.45
N GLY A 76 7.09 0.26 -7.77
CA GLY A 76 7.00 -0.96 -6.95
C GLY A 76 5.66 -1.71 -6.96
N ASN A 77 4.66 -1.20 -7.68
CA ASN A 77 3.33 -1.78 -7.82
C ASN A 77 3.07 -2.26 -9.25
N ASN A 78 3.96 -3.10 -9.79
CA ASN A 78 3.96 -3.49 -11.21
C ASN A 78 2.68 -4.21 -11.64
N ASN A 79 2.07 -4.97 -10.73
CA ASN A 79 0.85 -5.73 -10.99
C ASN A 79 -0.43 -4.91 -10.78
N GLN A 80 -0.32 -3.68 -10.28
CA GLN A 80 -1.45 -2.86 -9.85
C GLN A 80 -2.28 -3.56 -8.76
N ASP A 81 -1.58 -4.22 -7.82
CA ASP A 81 -2.21 -4.94 -6.70
C ASP A 81 -2.76 -3.96 -5.66
N PHE A 82 -2.20 -2.75 -5.61
CA PHE A 82 -2.68 -1.65 -4.77
C PHE A 82 -3.08 -0.43 -5.60
N LYS A 83 -3.92 0.43 -5.04
CA LYS A 83 -4.21 1.78 -5.55
C LYS A 83 -4.19 2.77 -4.40
N ILE A 84 -3.97 4.04 -4.70
CA ILE A 84 -4.02 5.13 -3.72
C ILE A 84 -5.09 6.14 -4.13
N ASP A 85 -5.84 6.63 -3.16
CA ASP A 85 -6.72 7.77 -3.33
C ASP A 85 -5.88 9.06 -3.42
N PRO A 86 -5.98 9.82 -4.53
CA PRO A 86 -5.12 10.98 -4.76
C PRO A 86 -5.40 12.15 -3.82
N GLN A 87 -6.57 12.21 -3.18
CA GLN A 87 -6.96 13.29 -2.27
C GLN A 87 -6.75 12.93 -0.81
N THR A 88 -7.04 11.68 -0.43
CA THR A 88 -7.02 11.24 0.98
C THR A 88 -5.73 10.52 1.36
N GLY A 89 -4.95 10.04 0.39
CA GLY A 89 -3.75 9.24 0.63
C GLY A 89 -4.02 7.83 1.15
N ILE A 90 -5.28 7.36 1.08
CA ILE A 90 -5.66 6.00 1.49
C ILE A 90 -5.19 5.01 0.42
N ILE A 91 -4.40 4.03 0.82
CA ILE A 91 -3.98 2.91 -0.03
C ILE A 91 -4.94 1.76 0.19
N GLU A 92 -5.47 1.22 -0.90
CA GLU A 92 -6.43 0.12 -0.92
C GLU A 92 -5.93 -1.04 -1.77
N VAL A 93 -6.41 -2.23 -1.44
CA VAL A 93 -6.27 -3.42 -2.29
C VAL A 93 -7.03 -3.22 -3.60
N ALA A 94 -6.34 -3.32 -4.74
CA ALA A 94 -6.92 -3.21 -6.08
C ALA A 94 -7.11 -4.58 -6.75
N ARG A 95 -6.36 -5.60 -6.31
CA ARG A 95 -6.44 -6.98 -6.81
C ARG A 95 -6.31 -7.98 -5.66
N HIS A 96 -6.79 -9.21 -5.87
CA HIS A 96 -6.53 -10.30 -4.92
C HIS A 96 -5.04 -10.50 -4.72
N LEU A 97 -4.66 -10.59 -3.45
CA LEU A 97 -3.29 -10.81 -3.03
C LEU A 97 -3.07 -12.30 -2.83
N ASP A 98 -1.84 -12.73 -3.02
CA ASP A 98 -1.43 -14.11 -2.82
C ASP A 98 -0.03 -14.09 -2.21
N ARG A 99 0.06 -14.43 -0.91
CA ARG A 99 1.31 -14.38 -0.16
C ARG A 99 2.31 -15.41 -0.70
N GLU A 100 1.84 -16.54 -1.20
CA GLU A 100 2.68 -17.61 -1.76
C GLU A 100 3.41 -17.13 -3.03
N THR A 101 2.76 -16.24 -3.79
CA THR A 101 3.36 -15.61 -4.98
C THR A 101 4.20 -14.37 -4.63
N ILE A 102 3.66 -13.46 -3.81
CA ILE A 102 4.37 -12.23 -3.39
C ILE A 102 4.20 -12.06 -1.87
N PRO A 103 5.20 -12.46 -1.07
CA PRO A 103 5.11 -12.37 0.39
C PRO A 103 5.32 -10.94 0.92
N THR A 104 5.98 -10.09 0.13
CA THR A 104 6.29 -8.72 0.52
C THR A 104 6.15 -7.76 -0.65
N TYR A 105 5.37 -6.71 -0.44
CA TYR A 105 5.16 -5.65 -1.42
C TYR A 105 5.97 -4.42 -1.05
N SER A 106 6.77 -3.92 -1.99
CA SER A 106 7.47 -2.64 -1.84
C SER A 106 6.82 -1.60 -2.73
N VAL A 107 5.96 -0.73 -2.20
CA VAL A 107 5.24 0.27 -3.00
C VAL A 107 5.86 1.65 -2.80
N ILE A 108 6.08 2.38 -3.89
CA ILE A 108 6.64 3.73 -3.85
C ILE A 108 5.53 4.73 -4.11
N ILE A 109 5.32 5.63 -3.16
CA ILE A 109 4.32 6.70 -3.24
C ILE A 109 5.02 8.04 -3.44
N GLY A 110 4.50 8.82 -4.38
CA GLY A 110 4.88 10.22 -4.58
C GLY A 110 3.70 11.13 -4.24
N ALA A 111 4.02 12.33 -3.76
CA ALA A 111 3.08 13.46 -3.71
C ALA A 111 3.54 14.45 -4.78
N ILE A 112 2.62 14.85 -5.66
CA ILE A 112 2.91 15.78 -6.76
C ILE A 112 2.09 17.03 -6.51
N ASP A 113 2.76 18.17 -6.35
CA ASP A 113 2.12 19.48 -6.33
C ASP A 113 1.47 19.78 -7.69
N THR A 114 0.26 20.32 -7.64
CA THR A 114 -0.56 20.74 -8.77
C THR A 114 -0.68 22.26 -8.86
N GLY A 115 0.05 22.99 -7.99
CA GLY A 115 0.19 24.45 -7.95
C GLY A 115 1.05 25.07 -9.04
#